data_AF-A0A1H6VJM2-F1
#
_entry.id   AF-A0A1H6VJM2-F1
#
_cell.length_a   1.000
_cell.length_b   1.000
_cell.length_c   1.000
_cell.angle_alpha   90.00
_cell.angle_beta   90.00
_cell.angle_gamma   90.00
#
_symmetry.space_group_name_H-M   'P 1'
#
loop_
_entity.id
_entity.type
_entity.pdbx_description
1 polymer ?
#
loop_
_entity_poly.entity_id
_entity_poly.type
_entity_poly.pdbx_seq_one_letter_code
_entity_poly.pdbx_strand_id
1 'polypeptide(L)'
;MLGKGLLKGMRVTFKTFFHKKETLQYPEEKLTMPARFRGGELDLNTEKCIACGLCKMACPNHVIEITTAMDDAKKRHLKSYVYHSGLCLYCNFCVEACPTKAISWDKNYENSRYFRDELDVDCLAIAKQKLTKTISADDKASGEKDNTLKGGILDE
;
A
#
# COMPACT_ATOMS: atom_id res chain seq x y z
N MET A 1 58.98 -6.42 -8.71
CA MET A 1 57.65 -6.53 -8.07
C MET A 1 56.95 -5.16 -8.05
N LEU A 2 56.65 -4.59 -9.22
CA LEU A 2 55.92 -3.33 -9.34
C LEU A 2 54.91 -3.52 -10.47
N GLY A 3 53.61 -3.25 -10.23
CA GLY A 3 52.59 -3.22 -11.30
C GLY A 3 51.70 -4.45 -11.50
N LYS A 4 52.06 -5.66 -11.06
CA LYS A 4 51.17 -6.84 -11.19
C LYS A 4 49.82 -6.66 -10.46
N GLY A 5 49.83 -5.99 -9.31
CA GLY A 5 48.61 -5.63 -8.57
C GLY A 5 47.76 -4.60 -9.29
N LEU A 6 48.40 -3.58 -9.87
CA LEU A 6 47.71 -2.50 -10.61
C LEU A 6 47.05 -3.03 -11.89
N LEU A 7 47.76 -3.84 -12.69
CA LEU A 7 47.19 -4.48 -13.87
C LEU A 7 46.03 -5.42 -13.51
N LYS A 8 46.14 -6.15 -12.40
CA LYS A 8 45.06 -7.04 -11.93
C LYS A 8 43.82 -6.24 -11.54
N GLY A 9 43.98 -5.07 -10.90
CA GLY A 9 42.89 -4.15 -10.59
C GLY A 9 42.24 -3.57 -11.85
N MET A 10 43.05 -3.02 -12.77
CA MET A 10 42.55 -2.47 -14.04
C MET A 10 41.81 -3.52 -14.88
N ARG A 11 42.27 -4.78 -14.88
CA ARG A 11 41.59 -5.89 -15.56
C ARG A 11 40.18 -6.13 -15.02
N VAL A 12 39.97 -6.00 -13.71
CA VAL A 12 38.63 -6.12 -13.11
C VAL A 12 37.76 -4.95 -13.51
N THR A 13 38.28 -3.72 -13.45
CA THR A 13 37.55 -2.52 -13.89
C THR A 13 37.13 -2.61 -15.36
N PHE A 14 38.04 -3.02 -16.25
CA PHE A 14 37.73 -3.24 -17.67
C PHE A 14 36.66 -4.32 -17.88
N LYS A 15 36.73 -5.41 -17.12
CA LYS A 15 35.72 -6.47 -17.17
C LYS A 15 34.33 -5.97 -16.74
N THR A 16 34.25 -5.17 -15.67
CA THR A 16 32.99 -4.59 -15.18
C THR A 16 32.47 -3.47 -16.08
N PHE A 17 33.35 -2.74 -16.78
CA PHE A 17 32.96 -1.68 -17.71
C PHE A 17 32.05 -2.21 -18.81
N PHE A 18 32.42 -3.34 -19.42
CA PHE A 18 31.67 -4.01 -20.48
C PHE A 18 30.56 -4.95 -19.99
N HIS A 19 30.40 -5.16 -18.68
CA HIS A 19 29.28 -5.94 -18.15
C HIS A 19 27.97 -5.15 -18.25
N LYS A 20 26.85 -5.86 -18.45
CA LYS A 20 25.50 -5.29 -18.42
C LYS A 20 25.30 -4.54 -17.10
N LYS A 21 24.70 -3.35 -17.15
CA LYS A 21 24.39 -2.56 -15.96
C LYS A 21 23.10 -3.08 -15.33
N GLU A 22 23.14 -3.37 -14.04
CA GLU A 22 21.98 -3.77 -13.23
C GLU A 22 21.20 -2.53 -12.75
N THR A 23 20.95 -1.57 -13.64
CA THR A 23 20.24 -0.33 -13.34
C THR A 23 18.81 -0.39 -13.88
N LEU A 24 17.85 0.12 -13.12
CA LEU A 24 16.47 0.32 -13.56
C LEU A 24 16.25 1.81 -13.89
N GLN A 25 15.53 2.09 -14.97
CA GLN A 25 15.19 3.47 -15.37
C GLN A 25 13.96 3.93 -14.59
N TYR A 26 14.17 4.54 -13.43
CA TYR A 26 13.09 5.15 -12.65
C TYR A 26 12.81 6.55 -13.19
N PRO A 27 11.54 6.96 -13.40
CA PRO A 27 10.29 6.38 -12.88
C PRO A 27 9.55 5.40 -13.81
N GLU A 28 10.01 5.17 -15.04
CA GLU A 28 9.30 4.37 -16.04
C GLU A 28 9.26 2.88 -15.68
N GLU A 29 10.38 2.34 -15.20
CA GLU A 29 10.53 0.97 -14.73
C GLU A 29 10.69 0.94 -13.21
N LYS A 30 9.70 0.33 -12.53
CA LYS A 30 9.69 0.20 -11.07
C LYS A 30 9.96 -1.23 -10.61
N LEU A 31 10.59 -1.35 -9.45
CA LEU A 31 10.77 -2.63 -8.76
C LEU A 31 9.42 -3.20 -8.33
N THR A 32 9.20 -4.49 -8.60
CA THR A 32 8.05 -5.21 -8.09
C THR A 32 8.30 -5.61 -6.63
N MET A 33 7.53 -5.02 -5.72
CA MET A 33 7.71 -5.29 -4.30
C MET A 33 7.21 -6.71 -3.92
N PRO A 34 7.96 -7.44 -3.08
CA PRO A 34 7.57 -8.78 -2.66
C PRO A 34 6.25 -8.76 -1.86
N ALA A 35 5.59 -9.92 -1.75
CA ALA A 35 4.31 -10.02 -1.05
C ALA A 35 4.37 -9.61 0.44
N ARG A 36 5.53 -9.75 1.09
CA ARG A 36 5.75 -9.40 2.51
C ARG A 36 6.40 -8.02 2.69
N PHE A 37 6.39 -7.19 1.65
CA PHE A 37 6.89 -5.82 1.75
C PHE A 37 6.16 -5.06 2.87
N ARG A 38 6.92 -4.21 3.55
CA ARG A 38 6.43 -3.33 4.61
C ARG A 38 6.73 -1.91 4.17
N GLY A 39 5.70 -1.11 3.95
CA GLY A 39 5.84 0.25 3.47
C GLY A 39 4.54 0.76 2.87
N GLY A 40 4.61 1.97 2.32
CA GLY A 40 3.45 2.63 1.74
C GLY A 40 2.41 3.06 2.76
N GLU A 41 1.21 3.33 2.26
CA GLU A 41 0.09 3.69 3.11
C GLU A 41 -0.54 2.44 3.75
N LEU A 42 -0.91 2.56 5.02
CA LEU A 42 -1.60 1.51 5.75
C LEU A 42 -3.03 1.38 5.21
N ASP A 43 -3.32 0.24 4.58
CA ASP A 43 -4.64 -0.06 4.04
C ASP A 43 -5.55 -0.69 5.10
N LEU A 44 -6.78 -0.21 5.17
CA LEU A 44 -7.78 -0.65 6.12
C LEU A 44 -9.00 -1.20 5.39
N ASN A 45 -9.29 -2.47 5.60
CA ASN A 45 -10.54 -3.07 5.20
C ASN A 45 -11.62 -2.78 6.28
N THR A 46 -12.55 -1.90 5.95
CA THR A 46 -13.62 -1.46 6.85
C THR A 46 -14.61 -2.57 7.21
N GLU A 47 -14.84 -3.53 6.32
CA GLU A 47 -15.78 -4.63 6.55
C GLU A 47 -15.25 -5.63 7.59
N LYS A 48 -13.93 -5.83 7.63
CA LYS A 48 -13.26 -6.73 8.60
C LYS A 48 -12.95 -6.06 9.93
N CYS A 49 -12.95 -4.74 10.00
CA CYS A 49 -12.55 -4.01 11.20
C CYS A 49 -13.67 -4.03 12.25
N ILE A 50 -13.37 -4.55 13.45
CA ILE A 50 -14.30 -4.60 14.60
C ILE A 50 -14.05 -3.49 15.63
N ALA A 51 -13.21 -2.49 15.31
CA ALA A 51 -12.89 -1.37 16.20
C ALA A 51 -12.41 -1.80 17.62
N CYS A 52 -11.61 -2.88 17.69
CA CYS A 52 -11.11 -3.42 18.96
C CYS A 52 -9.98 -2.61 19.60
N GLY A 53 -9.22 -1.82 18.82
CA GLY A 53 -8.12 -0.99 19.31
C GLY A 53 -6.80 -1.73 19.60
N LEU A 54 -6.73 -3.04 19.35
CA LEU A 54 -5.51 -3.84 19.59
C LEU A 54 -4.31 -3.33 18.79
N CYS A 55 -4.50 -2.86 17.56
CA CYS A 55 -3.42 -2.30 16.74
C CYS A 55 -2.81 -1.03 17.35
N LYS A 56 -3.60 -0.19 18.04
CA LYS A 56 -3.10 0.97 18.77
C LYS A 56 -2.26 0.55 19.97
N MET A 57 -2.71 -0.46 20.71
CA MET A 57 -1.98 -0.99 21.88
C MET A 57 -0.69 -1.71 21.49
N ALA A 58 -0.68 -2.41 20.35
CA ALA A 58 0.50 -3.11 19.85
C ALA A 58 1.56 -2.19 19.24
N CYS A 59 1.22 -0.91 18.97
CA CYS A 59 2.16 0.03 18.38
C CYS A 59 3.23 0.44 19.39
N PRO A 60 4.53 0.18 19.14
CA PRO A 60 5.59 0.48 20.11
C PRO A 60 5.84 1.99 20.26
N ASN A 61 5.54 2.77 19.22
CA ASN A 61 5.69 4.22 19.22
C ASN A 61 4.36 4.96 19.49
N HIS A 62 3.26 4.23 19.73
CA HIS A 62 1.93 4.79 19.97
C HIS A 62 1.44 5.81 18.93
N VAL A 63 1.79 5.62 17.65
CA VAL A 63 1.49 6.59 16.57
C VAL A 63 0.07 6.50 16.00
N ILE A 64 -0.75 5.59 16.54
CA ILE A 64 -2.07 5.26 15.99
C ILE A 64 -3.14 5.85 16.91
N GLU A 65 -3.99 6.69 16.35
CA GLU A 65 -5.15 7.28 17.00
C GLU A 65 -6.43 6.66 16.45
N ILE A 66 -7.24 6.11 17.35
CA ILE A 66 -8.48 5.43 17.01
C ILE A 66 -9.60 6.08 17.81
N THR A 67 -10.62 6.55 17.10
CA THR A 67 -11.89 6.99 17.70
C THR A 67 -12.98 6.00 17.31
N THR A 68 -13.75 5.55 18.29
CA THR A 68 -14.84 4.60 18.09
C THR A 68 -16.17 5.21 18.48
N ALA A 69 -17.24 4.88 17.76
CA ALA A 69 -18.62 5.20 18.12
C ALA A 69 -19.39 3.90 18.42
N MET A 70 -20.50 4.01 19.15
CA MET A 70 -21.46 2.93 19.31
C MET A 70 -22.74 3.31 18.59
N ASP A 71 -23.29 2.37 17.83
CA ASP A 71 -24.58 2.53 17.15
C ASP A 71 -25.72 2.14 18.10
N ASP A 72 -26.97 2.43 17.70
CA ASP A 72 -28.18 2.13 18.48
C ASP A 72 -28.32 0.63 18.81
N ALA A 73 -27.78 -0.23 17.94
CA ALA A 73 -27.69 -1.68 18.14
C ALA A 73 -26.56 -2.12 19.11
N LYS A 74 -25.94 -1.18 19.85
CA LYS A 74 -24.78 -1.40 20.74
C LYS A 74 -23.56 -2.02 20.06
N LYS A 75 -23.49 -1.96 18.73
CA LYS A 75 -22.32 -2.39 17.96
C LYS A 75 -21.29 -1.27 17.92
N ARG A 76 -20.01 -1.61 18.05
CA ARG A 76 -18.91 -0.65 17.99
C ARG A 76 -18.45 -0.46 16.56
N HIS A 77 -18.33 0.79 16.14
CA HIS A 77 -17.89 1.18 14.80
C HIS A 77 -16.69 2.13 14.88
N LEU A 78 -15.89 2.09 13.83
CA LEU A 78 -14.71 2.95 13.70
C LEU A 78 -15.14 4.32 13.17
N LYS A 79 -14.87 5.38 13.94
CA LYS A 79 -15.18 6.77 13.56
C LYS A 79 -13.99 7.42 12.86
N SER A 80 -12.78 7.21 13.38
CA SER A 80 -11.53 7.64 12.75
C SER A 80 -10.42 6.64 13.02
N TYR A 81 -9.50 6.54 12.06
CA TYR A 81 -8.27 5.77 12.19
C TYR A 81 -7.15 6.59 11.57
N VAL A 82 -6.45 7.33 12.41
CA VAL A 82 -5.34 8.18 11.97
C VAL A 82 -4.04 7.54 12.44
N TYR A 83 -3.06 7.42 11.55
CA TYR A 83 -1.70 7.09 11.96
C TYR A 83 -0.73 8.15 11.45
N HIS A 84 0.22 8.51 12.31
CA HIS A 84 1.26 9.48 11.98
C HIS A 84 2.38 8.77 11.22
N SER A 85 2.35 8.84 9.88
CA SER A 85 3.33 8.13 9.04
C SER A 85 4.77 8.57 9.30
N GLY A 86 4.98 9.85 9.63
CA GLY A 86 6.30 10.40 9.95
C GLY A 86 6.94 9.88 11.24
N LEU A 87 6.17 9.25 12.13
CA LEU A 87 6.68 8.64 13.38
C LEU A 87 6.62 7.10 13.35
N CYS A 88 6.04 6.52 12.29
CA CYS A 88 5.84 5.10 12.15
C CYS A 88 7.17 4.39 11.81
N LEU A 89 7.47 3.28 12.49
CA LEU A 89 8.64 2.45 12.20
C LEU A 89 8.41 1.41 11.11
N TYR A 90 7.19 1.32 10.54
CA TYR A 90 6.81 0.29 9.57
C TYR A 90 7.08 -1.15 10.06
N CYS A 91 6.98 -1.36 11.37
CA CYS A 91 7.38 -2.61 12.04
C CYS A 91 6.42 -3.80 11.85
N ASN A 92 5.23 -3.57 11.28
CA ASN A 92 4.17 -4.58 11.05
C ASN A 92 3.42 -5.12 12.29
N PHE A 93 3.71 -4.66 13.50
CA PHE A 93 3.02 -5.15 14.71
C PHE A 93 1.51 -4.88 14.71
N CYS A 94 1.07 -3.75 14.14
CA CYS A 94 -0.36 -3.44 14.02
C CYS A 94 -1.12 -4.45 13.15
N VAL A 95 -0.49 -4.96 12.08
CA VAL A 95 -1.06 -5.95 11.17
C VAL A 95 -1.12 -7.33 11.84
N GLU A 96 -0.05 -7.72 12.53
CA GLU A 96 0.04 -9.02 13.21
C GLU A 96 -0.86 -9.09 14.44
N ALA A 97 -1.01 -7.99 15.18
CA ALA A 97 -1.90 -7.90 16.34
C ALA A 97 -3.39 -7.86 15.96
N CYS A 98 -3.73 -7.61 14.69
CA CYS A 98 -5.13 -7.52 14.26
C CYS A 98 -5.76 -8.92 14.17
N PRO A 99 -6.75 -9.26 15.02
CA PRO A 99 -7.33 -10.60 15.05
C PRO A 99 -8.10 -10.95 13.78
N THR A 100 -8.72 -9.95 13.14
CA THR A 100 -9.50 -10.12 11.91
C THR A 100 -8.69 -9.85 10.64
N LYS A 101 -7.39 -9.53 10.76
CA LYS A 101 -6.51 -9.14 9.64
C LYS A 101 -7.15 -8.06 8.75
N ALA A 102 -7.72 -7.04 9.39
CA ALA A 102 -8.37 -5.93 8.70
C ALA A 102 -7.38 -4.91 8.13
N ILE A 103 -6.12 -4.94 8.56
CA ILE A 103 -5.11 -3.95 8.22
C ILE A 103 -3.99 -4.63 7.42
N SER A 104 -3.49 -3.98 6.36
CA SER A 104 -2.36 -4.45 5.57
C SER A 104 -1.51 -3.29 5.04
N TRP A 105 -0.26 -3.56 4.66
CA TRP A 105 0.56 -2.59 3.96
C TRP A 105 0.19 -2.54 2.48
N ASP A 106 0.11 -1.33 1.92
CA ASP A 106 0.14 -1.16 0.47
C ASP A 106 1.56 -1.46 -0.07
N LYS A 107 1.65 -1.76 -1.36
CA LYS A 107 2.93 -2.00 -2.04
C LYS A 107 3.52 -0.72 -2.64
N ASN A 108 2.80 0.40 -2.58
CA ASN A 108 3.26 1.68 -3.06
C ASN A 108 4.24 2.33 -2.07
N TYR A 109 5.54 2.30 -2.37
CA TYR A 109 6.57 2.91 -1.51
C TYR A 109 6.73 4.42 -1.71
N GLU A 110 6.03 5.03 -2.66
CA GLU A 110 6.14 6.44 -3.03
C GLU A 110 5.12 7.30 -2.24
N ASN A 111 5.32 7.41 -0.93
CA ASN A 111 4.39 8.12 -0.03
C ASN A 111 4.95 9.44 0.52
N SER A 112 5.93 10.04 -0.16
CA SER A 112 6.52 11.32 0.25
C SER A 112 5.53 12.49 0.06
N ARG A 113 5.50 13.41 1.02
CA ARG A 113 4.68 14.63 1.03
C ARG A 113 5.56 15.86 1.28
N TYR A 114 5.12 17.03 0.86
CA TYR A 114 5.91 18.27 1.00
C TYR A 114 5.77 18.90 2.39
N PHE A 115 4.57 18.87 2.96
CA PHE A 115 4.26 19.49 4.25
C PHE A 115 4.10 18.46 5.34
N ARG A 116 4.47 18.83 6.57
CA ARG A 116 4.36 17.94 7.73
C ARG A 116 2.93 17.50 8.01
N ASP A 117 1.98 18.41 7.87
CA ASP A 117 0.58 18.18 8.21
C ASP A 117 -0.08 17.15 7.27
N GLU A 118 0.51 16.93 6.08
CA GLU A 118 0.05 15.93 5.12
C GLU A 118 0.57 14.51 5.40
N LEU A 119 1.47 14.33 6.38
CA LEU A 119 1.96 13.01 6.77
C LEU A 119 0.96 12.24 7.64
N ASP A 120 -0.03 12.92 8.19
CA ASP A 120 -1.05 12.29 9.01
C ASP A 120 -2.09 11.64 8.11
N VAL A 121 -2.16 10.32 8.17
CA VAL A 121 -2.97 9.54 7.22
C VAL A 121 -4.18 8.99 7.94
N ASP A 122 -5.37 9.38 7.46
CA ASP A 122 -6.63 8.77 7.86
C ASP A 122 -6.93 7.55 6.98
N CYS A 123 -6.68 6.36 7.53
CA CYS A 123 -6.92 5.09 6.86
C CYS A 123 -8.40 4.88 6.52
N LEU A 124 -9.32 5.40 7.36
CA LEU A 124 -10.75 5.22 7.13
C LEU A 124 -11.23 6.08 5.95
N ALA A 125 -10.69 7.31 5.83
CA ALA A 125 -10.98 8.18 4.70
C ALA A 125 -10.50 7.54 3.39
N ILE A 126 -9.27 6.99 3.37
CA ILE A 126 -8.73 6.30 2.19
C ILE A 126 -9.57 5.07 1.83
N ALA A 127 -9.95 4.26 2.81
CA ALA A 127 -10.77 3.07 2.58
C ALA A 127 -12.14 3.43 1.95
N LYS A 128 -12.78 4.50 2.45
CA LYS A 128 -14.04 5.01 1.88
C LYS A 128 -13.87 5.48 0.43
N GLN A 129 -12.78 6.18 0.12
CA GLN A 129 -12.47 6.61 -1.25
C GLN A 129 -12.26 5.43 -2.20
N LYS A 130 -11.62 4.35 -1.73
CA LYS A 130 -11.47 3.11 -2.51
C LYS A 130 -12.83 2.47 -2.80
N LEU A 131 -13.69 2.36 -1.79
CA LEU A 131 -15.05 1.82 -1.96
C LEU A 131 -15.86 2.61 -3.00
N THR A 132 -15.83 3.95 -2.93
CA THR A 132 -16.54 4.80 -3.92
C THR A 132 -16.03 4.60 -5.34
N LYS A 133 -14.72 4.40 -5.51
CA LYS A 133 -14.11 4.16 -6.83
C LYS A 133 -14.51 2.81 -7.39
N THR A 134 -14.53 1.75 -6.56
CA THR A 134 -14.96 0.42 -6.99
C THR A 134 -16.40 0.42 -7.45
N ILE A 135 -17.32 1.01 -6.68
CA ILE A 135 -18.74 1.14 -7.07
C ILE A 135 -18.86 1.85 -8.43
N SER A 136 -18.16 2.97 -8.61
CA SER A 136 -18.19 3.71 -9.89
C SER A 136 -17.53 3.00 -11.08
N ALA A 137 -16.70 1.98 -10.84
CA ALA A 137 -16.11 1.14 -11.88
C ALA A 137 -17.05 -0.02 -12.25
N ASP A 138 -17.74 -0.60 -11.26
CA ASP A 138 -18.73 -1.66 -11.46
C ASP A 138 -19.98 -1.15 -12.20
N ASP A 139 -20.40 0.09 -11.93
CA ASP A 139 -21.48 0.78 -12.68
C ASP A 139 -21.11 1.04 -14.16
N LYS A 140 -19.82 1.23 -14.46
CA LYS A 140 -19.33 1.35 -15.85
C LYS A 140 -19.23 0.00 -16.54
N ALA A 141 -18.88 -1.05 -15.80
CA ALA A 141 -18.77 -2.42 -16.33
C ALA A 141 -20.14 -3.09 -16.57
N SER A 142 -21.20 -2.67 -15.87
CA SER A 142 -22.57 -3.14 -16.09
C SER A 142 -23.26 -2.46 -17.29
N GLY A 143 -22.99 -1.17 -17.53
CA GLY A 143 -23.55 -0.44 -18.67
C GLY A 143 -23.06 -0.88 -20.06
N GLU A 144 -21.92 -1.56 -20.16
CA GLU A 144 -21.36 -2.01 -21.44
C GLU A 144 -21.88 -3.40 -21.87
N LYS A 145 -22.46 -4.18 -20.94
CA LYS A 145 -23.05 -5.51 -21.22
C LYS A 145 -24.48 -5.45 -21.75
N ASP A 146 -25.22 -4.37 -21.51
CA ASP A 146 -26.59 -4.20 -21.99
C ASP A 146 -26.66 -3.74 -23.46
N ASN A 147 -25.56 -3.18 -24.01
CA ASN A 147 -25.52 -2.68 -25.38
C ASN A 147 -24.90 -3.65 -26.40
N THR A 148 -24.39 -4.80 -25.95
CA THR A 148 -23.81 -5.86 -26.82
C THR A 148 -24.77 -7.01 -27.13
N LEU A 149 -25.95 -7.08 -26.49
CA LEU A 149 -26.94 -8.13 -26.72
C LEU A 149 -28.10 -7.75 -27.67
N LYS A 150 -28.04 -6.60 -28.35
CA LYS A 150 -29.05 -6.16 -29.34
C LYS A 150 -28.59 -6.14 -30.80
N GLY A 151 -27.48 -6.78 -31.14
CA GLY A 151 -27.03 -6.91 -32.52
C GLY A 151 -26.38 -8.26 -32.78
N GLY A 152 -27.16 -9.23 -33.25
CA GLY A 152 -26.61 -10.48 -33.77
C GLY A 152 -27.49 -11.71 -33.61
N ILE A 153 -28.61 -11.78 -34.34
CA ILE A 153 -29.08 -13.03 -34.95
C ILE A 153 -29.52 -12.64 -36.37
N LEU A 154 -28.62 -12.85 -37.32
CA LEU A 154 -28.94 -13.01 -38.73
C LEU A 154 -28.84 -14.50 -39.06
N ASP A 155 -29.77 -14.92 -39.91
CA ASP A 155 -29.75 -16.09 -40.81
C ASP A 155 -30.13 -17.46 -40.21
N GLU A 156 -31.43 -17.80 -40.29
CA GLU A 156 -32.01 -18.62 -41.37
C GLU A 156 -33.36 -18.05 -41.82
#